data_AF-A0A0C1EMU3-F1
#
_entry.id   AF-A0A0C1EMU3-F1
#
_cell.length_a   1.000
_cell.length_b   1.000
_cell.length_c   1.000
_cell.angle_alpha   90.00
_cell.angle_beta   90.00
_cell.angle_gamma   90.00
#
_symmetry.space_group_name_H-M   'P 1'
#
loop_
_entity.id
_entity.type
_entity.pdbx_description
1 polymer ?
#
loop_
_entity_poly.entity_id
_entity_poly.type
_entity_poly.pdbx_seq_one_letter_code
_entity_poly.pdbx_strand_id
1 'polypeptide(L)'
;MKVAYHFNCSDIKERYDSLFYDIVFRKLLRLNEPFISSKILVGDLLIYEMITEADNPSDFLNYLFQIKDDTWKRIISDKVKYFVEDTVFIICFETIQKEIAIKLNEALLTEERYLGAYEIDNSVELHWWLYGECIGPRFRILNKDINILVDNDEIESQEYVKDIEGRLKKIPFDNIDTEFSNYRYSLLDDKHNYENARRTTEWKKGTESIFSTITDEIIAKLTDTAPDLTDKLWSINNTFSNAQTGEQYAQAMTSCRRVFEYVTDCLFPATNDIIDGHSLKKDKYKNRLLEFAKRELKSETNIDLIVTNTTSLFEEWNKLYELSNKGVHSEPHRQECRRCIIRTILLLDDLIAIKRTPFEVNIKTYKFINNFKDKHNASR
;
A
#
# COMPACT_ATOMS: atom_id res chain seq x y z
N MET A 1 -0.97 0.05 6.68
CA MET A 1 -0.80 -0.14 8.14
C MET A 1 -1.79 0.72 8.91
N LYS A 2 -2.17 0.32 10.13
CA LYS A 2 -2.89 1.16 11.11
C LYS A 2 -1.86 1.78 12.05
N VAL A 3 -1.85 3.09 12.24
CA VAL A 3 -0.76 3.79 12.96
C VAL A 3 -1.33 4.80 13.94
N ALA A 4 -0.86 4.75 15.19
CA ALA A 4 -1.20 5.72 16.23
C ALA A 4 -0.04 6.70 16.48
N TYR A 5 -0.36 7.99 16.55
CA TYR A 5 0.54 9.08 16.93
C TYR A 5 0.15 9.60 18.31
N HIS A 6 1.12 9.74 19.20
CA HIS A 6 0.90 9.96 20.63
C HIS A 6 1.43 11.33 21.07
N PHE A 7 0.66 12.01 21.90
CA PHE A 7 0.97 13.36 22.37
C PHE A 7 0.73 13.52 23.87
N ASN A 8 1.64 14.20 24.56
CA ASN A 8 1.52 14.51 25.99
C ASN A 8 0.64 15.75 26.22
N CYS A 9 -0.33 15.61 27.13
CA CYS A 9 -1.32 16.62 27.48
C CYS A 9 -1.16 17.28 28.86
N SER A 10 -0.21 16.86 29.71
CA SER A 10 -0.22 17.14 31.16
C SER A 10 -0.21 18.62 31.58
N ASP A 11 0.18 19.52 30.69
CA ASP A 11 0.22 20.97 30.95
C ASP A 11 -0.87 21.77 30.24
N ILE A 12 -1.82 21.12 29.56
CA ILE A 12 -2.87 21.81 28.81
C ILE A 12 -4.14 21.87 29.66
N LYS A 13 -4.41 23.06 30.21
CA LYS A 13 -5.59 23.31 31.07
C LYS A 13 -6.91 23.42 30.30
N GLU A 14 -6.82 23.66 28.99
CA GLU A 14 -7.98 23.80 28.10
C GLU A 14 -8.15 22.55 27.23
N ARG A 15 -9.17 22.56 26.35
CA ARG A 15 -9.36 21.47 25.39
C ARG A 15 -8.18 21.41 24.41
N TYR A 16 -7.42 20.31 24.43
CA TYR A 16 -6.19 20.15 23.65
C TYR A 16 -6.38 19.50 22.28
N ASP A 17 -7.55 18.93 21.99
CA ASP A 17 -7.82 18.21 20.74
C ASP A 17 -7.49 19.05 19.50
N SER A 18 -7.89 20.31 19.51
CA SER A 18 -7.74 21.26 18.41
C SER A 18 -6.27 21.60 18.14
N LEU A 19 -5.44 21.61 19.18
CA LEU A 19 -3.99 21.80 19.04
C LEU A 19 -3.37 20.65 18.24
N PHE A 20 -3.72 19.41 18.59
CA PHE A 20 -3.14 18.24 17.93
C PHE A 20 -3.72 18.01 16.53
N TYR A 21 -4.99 18.35 16.29
CA TYR A 21 -5.56 18.37 14.94
C TYR A 21 -4.78 19.33 14.04
N ASP A 22 -4.52 20.55 14.51
CA ASP A 22 -3.76 21.56 13.76
C ASP A 22 -2.35 21.06 13.42
N ILE A 23 -1.63 20.54 14.42
CA ILE A 23 -0.26 20.03 14.25
C ILE A 23 -0.22 18.88 13.24
N VAL A 24 -1.04 17.84 13.43
CA VAL A 24 -0.97 16.62 12.62
C VAL A 24 -1.48 16.88 11.21
N PHE A 25 -2.66 17.49 11.05
CA PHE A 25 -3.26 17.66 9.74
C PHE A 25 -2.51 18.69 8.89
N ARG A 26 -1.98 19.78 9.46
CA ARG A 26 -1.13 20.69 8.67
C ARG A 26 0.14 20.01 8.18
N LYS A 27 0.81 19.22 9.02
CA LYS A 27 2.02 18.50 8.62
C LYS A 27 1.71 17.46 7.56
N LEU A 28 0.60 16.72 7.71
CA LEU A 28 0.12 15.77 6.72
C LEU A 28 -0.14 16.44 5.36
N LEU A 29 -0.90 17.54 5.33
CA LEU A 29 -1.24 18.26 4.11
C LEU A 29 -0.01 18.88 3.43
N ARG A 30 1.02 19.28 4.21
CA ARG A 30 2.30 19.78 3.70
C ARG A 30 3.14 18.71 3.00
N LEU A 31 2.91 17.42 3.27
CA LEU A 31 3.59 16.34 2.54
C LEU A 31 3.17 16.33 1.06
N ASN A 32 2.01 16.90 0.73
CA ASN A 32 1.44 16.99 -0.62
C ASN A 32 1.41 15.62 -1.34
N GLU A 33 1.09 14.57 -0.57
CA GLU A 33 1.00 13.21 -1.08
C GLU A 33 -0.35 12.99 -1.79
N PRO A 34 -0.35 12.42 -3.01
CA PRO A 34 -1.51 12.39 -3.90
C PRO A 34 -2.57 11.34 -3.51
N PHE A 35 -2.43 10.64 -2.38
CA PHE A 35 -3.42 9.65 -2.00
C PHE A 35 -3.36 9.28 -0.51
N ILE A 36 -4.28 9.84 0.26
CA ILE A 36 -4.51 9.44 1.65
C ILE A 36 -6.00 9.16 1.81
N SER A 37 -6.35 7.92 2.16
CA SER A 37 -7.72 7.56 2.52
C SER A 37 -7.67 6.83 3.85
N SER A 38 -8.09 7.50 4.91
CA SER A 38 -8.07 6.94 6.26
C SER A 38 -9.25 7.41 7.06
N LYS A 39 -9.82 6.49 7.84
CA LYS A 39 -10.58 6.85 9.03
C LYS A 39 -9.60 7.26 10.12
N ILE A 40 -9.94 8.31 10.87
CA ILE A 40 -9.13 8.82 11.97
C ILE A 40 -9.88 8.58 13.27
N LEU A 41 -9.25 7.79 14.13
CA LEU A 41 -9.71 7.55 15.49
C LEU A 41 -8.92 8.44 16.43
N VAL A 42 -9.60 8.99 17.43
CA VAL A 42 -9.07 10.03 18.29
C VAL A 42 -9.67 9.93 19.67
N GLY A 43 -8.83 10.15 20.68
CA GLY A 43 -9.20 10.02 22.08
C GLY A 43 -7.97 9.90 22.96
N ASP A 44 -8.22 9.73 24.24
CA ASP A 44 -7.17 9.57 25.25
C ASP A 44 -6.81 8.11 25.44
N LEU A 45 -5.53 7.86 25.72
CA LEU A 45 -5.03 6.53 26.03
C LEU A 45 -5.42 6.16 27.47
N LEU A 46 -6.45 5.32 27.63
CA LEU A 46 -6.98 4.91 28.93
C LEU A 46 -6.22 3.70 29.49
N ILE A 47 -5.02 3.91 30.04
CA ILE A 47 -4.18 2.82 30.59
C ILE A 47 -4.05 2.83 32.12
N TYR A 48 -4.63 3.81 32.80
CA TYR A 48 -4.49 3.98 34.25
C TYR A 48 -4.95 2.76 35.04
N GLU A 49 -6.17 2.25 34.78
CA GLU A 49 -6.72 1.08 35.49
C GLU A 49 -5.87 -0.17 35.25
N MET A 50 -5.41 -0.38 34.01
CA MET A 50 -4.55 -1.51 33.65
C MET A 50 -3.17 -1.46 34.31
N ILE A 51 -2.62 -0.25 34.49
CA ILE A 51 -1.33 -0.06 35.17
C ILE A 51 -1.48 -0.28 36.67
N THR A 52 -2.60 0.12 37.28
CA THR A 52 -2.84 -0.11 38.72
C THR A 52 -3.00 -1.59 39.06
N GLU A 53 -3.46 -2.41 38.12
CA GLU A 53 -3.55 -3.86 38.27
C GLU A 53 -2.25 -4.59 37.94
N ALA A 54 -1.31 -3.94 37.26
CA ALA A 54 -0.02 -4.52 36.89
C ALA A 54 1.00 -4.40 38.02
N ASP A 55 1.67 -5.50 38.37
CA ASP A 55 2.73 -5.53 39.39
C ASP A 55 3.92 -4.60 39.04
N ASN A 56 4.16 -4.35 37.75
CA ASN A 56 5.24 -3.52 37.25
C ASN A 56 4.83 -2.75 35.97
N PRO A 57 4.78 -1.40 35.99
CA PRO A 57 4.46 -0.59 34.82
C PRO A 57 5.37 -0.83 33.60
N SER A 58 6.62 -1.24 33.83
CA SER A 58 7.56 -1.55 32.75
C SER A 58 7.12 -2.79 31.95
N ASP A 59 6.55 -3.78 32.63
CA ASP A 59 6.06 -5.01 31.97
C ASP A 59 4.80 -4.72 31.15
N PHE A 60 3.93 -3.84 31.65
CA PHE A 60 2.78 -3.34 30.90
C PHE A 60 3.24 -2.58 29.64
N LEU A 61 4.22 -1.67 29.74
CA LEU A 61 4.74 -0.96 28.57
C LEU A 61 5.43 -1.89 27.58
N ASN A 62 6.15 -2.91 28.06
CA ASN A 62 6.73 -3.95 27.20
C ASN A 62 5.63 -4.72 26.47
N TYR A 63 4.48 -4.96 27.11
CA TYR A 63 3.31 -5.59 26.52
C TYR A 63 2.55 -4.67 25.54
N LEU A 64 2.33 -3.40 25.90
CA LEU A 64 1.72 -2.38 25.04
C LEU A 64 2.56 -2.12 23.79
N PHE A 65 3.88 -2.23 23.93
CA PHE A 65 4.79 -2.12 22.81
C PHE A 65 5.30 -3.47 22.34
N GLN A 66 4.62 -4.59 22.63
CA GLN A 66 5.09 -5.93 22.28
C GLN A 66 5.41 -5.98 20.78
N ILE A 67 6.69 -6.14 20.49
CA ILE A 67 7.23 -6.16 19.14
C ILE A 67 7.25 -7.63 18.72
N LYS A 68 6.35 -8.04 17.84
CA LYS A 68 6.76 -9.02 16.82
C LYS A 68 7.71 -8.27 15.90
N ASP A 69 8.85 -8.86 15.55
CA ASP A 69 10.01 -8.21 14.91
C ASP A 69 9.74 -7.40 13.61
N ASP A 70 8.51 -7.38 13.11
CA ASP A 70 8.12 -6.78 11.83
C ASP A 70 7.20 -5.55 11.96
N THR A 71 6.77 -5.13 13.16
CA THR A 71 5.88 -3.96 13.31
C THR A 71 6.63 -2.63 13.32
N TRP A 72 6.12 -1.63 12.60
CA TRP A 72 6.76 -0.32 12.54
C TRP A 72 6.60 0.46 13.85
N LYS A 73 7.71 0.85 14.49
CA LYS A 73 7.73 1.57 15.78
C LYS A 73 8.74 2.71 15.79
N ARG A 74 8.33 3.90 16.25
CA ARG A 74 9.13 5.13 16.38
C ARG A 74 8.75 5.87 17.67
N ILE A 75 8.77 5.16 18.80
CA ILE A 75 8.59 5.75 20.14
C ILE A 75 9.89 6.45 20.57
N ILE A 76 9.76 7.64 21.16
CA ILE A 76 10.91 8.41 21.67
C ILE A 76 11.27 7.88 23.06
N SER A 77 12.41 7.20 23.19
CA SER A 77 12.84 6.50 24.40
C SER A 77 12.79 7.36 25.67
N ASP A 78 13.27 8.61 25.60
CA ASP A 78 13.33 9.51 26.77
C ASP A 78 11.94 9.99 27.23
N LYS A 79 10.91 9.78 26.40
CA LYS A 79 9.53 10.21 26.65
C LYS A 79 8.59 9.06 26.99
N VAL A 80 9.08 7.83 27.09
CA VAL A 80 8.27 6.63 27.37
C VAL A 80 7.54 6.71 28.71
N LYS A 81 8.15 7.31 29.73
CA LYS A 81 7.55 7.49 31.06
C LYS A 81 6.21 8.23 31.03
N TYR A 82 6.02 9.13 30.07
CA TYR A 82 4.79 9.92 29.93
C TYR A 82 3.59 9.08 29.52
N PHE A 83 3.78 7.87 28.98
CA PHE A 83 2.66 6.96 28.78
C PHE A 83 2.03 6.52 30.11
N VAL A 84 2.82 6.44 31.18
CA VAL A 84 2.35 6.01 32.50
C VAL A 84 1.98 7.19 33.39
N GLU A 85 2.79 8.25 33.34
CA GLU A 85 2.69 9.38 34.27
C GLU A 85 1.63 10.41 33.86
N ASP A 86 1.32 10.50 32.56
CA ASP A 86 0.64 11.64 31.96
C ASP A 86 -0.57 11.22 31.11
N THR A 87 -1.48 12.18 30.85
CA THR A 87 -2.55 11.98 29.87
C THR A 87 -1.96 12.00 28.45
N VAL A 88 -2.16 10.92 27.71
CA VAL A 88 -1.71 10.79 26.31
C VAL A 88 -2.89 10.88 25.36
N PHE A 89 -2.88 11.89 24.48
CA PHE A 89 -3.83 11.99 23.39
C PHE A 89 -3.32 11.24 22.14
N ILE A 90 -4.24 10.57 21.47
CA ILE A 90 -3.96 9.73 20.30
C ILE A 90 -4.63 10.31 19.08
N ILE A 91 -3.88 10.38 17.98
CA ILE A 91 -4.44 10.46 16.62
C ILE A 91 -4.05 9.19 15.88
N CYS A 92 -5.03 8.33 15.60
CA CYS A 92 -4.81 7.03 14.99
C CYS A 92 -5.40 6.98 13.57
N PHE A 93 -4.54 6.71 12.60
CA PHE A 93 -4.92 6.45 11.22
C PHE A 93 -5.26 4.97 11.06
N GLU A 94 -6.52 4.65 10.78
CA GLU A 94 -6.97 3.29 10.52
C GLU A 94 -6.25 2.67 9.30
N THR A 95 -5.87 3.49 8.31
CA THR A 95 -5.06 3.06 7.17
C THR A 95 -4.17 4.18 6.66
N ILE A 96 -2.85 3.95 6.68
CA ILE A 96 -1.86 4.86 6.11
C ILE A 96 -0.78 4.05 5.37
N GLN A 97 -0.22 4.62 4.30
CA GLN A 97 0.93 4.05 3.59
C GLN A 97 2.19 4.18 4.46
N LYS A 98 3.08 3.19 4.43
CA LYS A 98 4.27 3.15 5.29
C LYS A 98 5.17 4.37 5.08
N GLU A 99 5.33 4.79 3.83
CA GLU A 99 6.13 5.95 3.44
C GLU A 99 5.56 7.25 4.02
N ILE A 100 4.23 7.42 3.95
CA ILE A 100 3.54 8.60 4.50
C ILE A 100 3.63 8.60 6.02
N ALA A 101 3.50 7.43 6.66
CA ALA A 101 3.63 7.31 8.11
C ALA A 101 5.04 7.70 8.60
N ILE A 102 6.08 7.28 7.87
CA ILE A 102 7.47 7.66 8.14
C ILE A 102 7.65 9.18 8.01
N LYS A 103 7.23 9.77 6.88
CA LYS A 103 7.35 11.22 6.64
C LYS A 103 6.57 12.05 7.67
N LEU A 104 5.37 11.62 8.04
CA LEU A 104 4.57 12.30 9.06
C LEU A 104 5.24 12.21 10.43
N ASN A 105 5.74 11.04 10.81
CA ASN A 105 6.51 10.88 12.04
C ASN A 105 7.74 11.81 12.06
N GLU A 106 8.52 11.86 10.98
CA GLU A 106 9.69 12.75 10.86
C GLU A 106 9.29 14.23 11.01
N ALA A 107 8.20 14.65 10.38
CA ALA A 107 7.69 16.00 10.52
C ALA A 107 7.26 16.33 11.97
N LEU A 108 6.76 15.34 12.72
CA LEU A 108 6.31 15.47 14.11
C LEU A 108 7.45 15.44 15.15
N LEU A 109 8.66 14.98 14.79
CA LEU A 109 9.81 14.95 15.73
C LEU A 109 10.19 16.35 16.26
N THR A 110 9.83 17.40 15.53
CA THR A 110 10.06 18.80 15.94
C THR A 110 9.08 19.29 17.00
N GLU A 111 8.00 18.54 17.27
CA GLU A 111 6.98 18.93 18.23
C GLU A 111 7.34 18.45 19.63
N GLU A 112 7.39 19.39 20.58
CA GLU A 112 7.80 19.11 21.96
C GLU A 112 6.90 18.05 22.63
N ARG A 113 5.60 18.09 22.36
CA ARG A 113 4.60 17.20 22.96
C ARG A 113 4.51 15.83 22.29
N TYR A 114 5.16 15.63 21.15
CA TYR A 114 5.11 14.35 20.44
C TYR A 114 5.92 13.29 21.20
N LEU A 115 5.29 12.14 21.44
CA LEU A 115 5.86 11.00 22.17
C LEU A 115 6.36 9.90 21.22
N GLY A 116 5.91 9.94 19.97
CA GLY A 116 6.23 8.96 18.94
C GLY A 116 5.00 8.30 18.35
N ALA A 117 5.25 7.41 17.39
CA ALA A 117 4.21 6.66 16.70
C ALA A 117 4.58 5.20 16.55
N TYR A 118 3.57 4.35 16.44
CA TYR A 118 3.77 2.93 16.13
C TYR A 118 2.55 2.32 15.45
N GLU A 119 2.79 1.19 14.80
CA GLU A 119 1.80 0.39 14.12
C GLU A 119 0.96 -0.43 15.11
N ILE A 120 -0.35 -0.36 14.95
CA ILE A 120 -1.32 -1.06 15.79
C ILE A 120 -1.67 -2.41 15.18
N ASP A 121 -1.26 -3.47 15.86
CA ASP A 121 -1.66 -4.84 15.57
C ASP A 121 -2.95 -5.24 16.30
N ASN A 122 -4.12 -5.17 15.65
CA ASN A 122 -5.38 -5.59 16.27
C ASN A 122 -5.51 -7.13 16.43
N SER A 123 -4.49 -7.92 16.08
CA SER A 123 -4.42 -9.33 16.54
C SER A 123 -3.92 -9.46 17.98
N VAL A 124 -3.45 -8.37 18.58
CA VAL A 124 -3.20 -8.25 20.01
C VAL A 124 -4.43 -7.61 20.66
N GLU A 125 -5.01 -8.29 21.65
CA GLU A 125 -6.25 -7.85 22.30
C GLU A 125 -6.11 -6.48 22.98
N LEU A 126 -4.98 -6.25 23.66
CA LEU A 126 -4.71 -4.96 24.30
C LEU A 126 -4.69 -3.81 23.30
N HIS A 127 -4.09 -4.02 22.12
CA HIS A 127 -4.06 -3.01 21.06
C HIS A 127 -5.47 -2.72 20.53
N TRP A 128 -6.28 -3.75 20.32
CA TRP A 128 -7.67 -3.56 19.89
C TRP A 128 -8.47 -2.78 20.94
N TRP A 129 -8.32 -3.12 22.22
CA TRP A 129 -9.03 -2.43 23.29
C TRP A 129 -8.63 -0.95 23.34
N LEU A 130 -7.34 -0.63 23.42
CA LEU A 130 -6.86 0.76 23.54
C LEU A 130 -7.06 1.61 22.29
N TYR A 131 -6.86 1.06 21.09
CA TYR A 131 -6.86 1.81 19.83
C TYR A 131 -8.05 1.52 18.91
N GLY A 132 -9.00 0.70 19.39
CA GLY A 132 -10.22 0.34 18.69
C GLY A 132 -11.47 0.59 19.52
N GLU A 133 -11.46 0.26 20.81
CA GLU A 133 -12.60 0.44 21.70
C GLU A 133 -12.55 1.77 22.47
N CYS A 134 -11.43 2.08 23.12
CA CYS A 134 -11.32 3.28 23.96
C CYS A 134 -11.29 4.60 23.17
N ILE A 135 -10.89 4.56 21.90
CA ILE A 135 -10.86 5.73 21.01
C ILE A 135 -11.87 5.58 19.88
N GLY A 136 -12.60 6.65 19.59
CA GLY A 136 -13.69 6.64 18.63
C GLY A 136 -13.29 7.22 17.27
N PRO A 137 -13.91 6.76 16.17
CA PRO A 137 -13.73 7.39 14.87
C PRO A 137 -14.38 8.79 14.87
N ARG A 138 -13.63 9.81 14.45
CA ARG A 138 -14.12 11.20 14.40
C ARG A 138 -14.09 11.79 13.00
N PHE A 139 -13.14 11.33 12.17
CA PHE A 139 -12.95 11.88 10.83
C PHE A 139 -12.73 10.79 9.79
N ARG A 140 -13.03 11.11 8.53
CA ARG A 140 -12.48 10.42 7.38
C ARG A 140 -11.73 11.42 6.52
N ILE A 141 -10.46 11.16 6.26
CA ILE A 141 -9.67 11.96 5.31
C ILE A 141 -9.72 11.25 3.96
N LEU A 142 -10.02 12.02 2.93
CA LEU A 142 -9.96 11.63 1.52
C LEU A 142 -9.13 12.68 0.79
N ASN A 143 -7.85 12.38 0.58
CA ASN A 143 -6.87 13.30 0.02
C ASN A 143 -6.76 14.59 0.85
N LYS A 144 -7.23 15.71 0.29
CA LYS A 144 -7.26 17.03 0.94
C LYS A 144 -8.63 17.39 1.50
N ASP A 145 -9.59 16.46 1.43
CA ASP A 145 -10.91 16.61 2.02
C ASP A 145 -10.98 15.90 3.36
N ILE A 146 -11.80 16.42 4.27
CA ILE A 146 -12.07 15.82 5.57
C ILE A 146 -13.58 15.76 5.81
N ASN A 147 -14.07 14.58 6.15
CA ASN A 147 -15.44 14.36 6.55
C ASN A 147 -15.50 14.19 8.07
N ILE A 148 -16.36 14.95 8.74
CA ILE A 148 -16.69 14.79 10.15
C ILE A 148 -17.68 13.63 10.26
N LEU A 149 -17.35 12.64 11.08
CA LEU A 149 -18.21 11.48 11.29
C LEU A 149 -19.24 11.78 12.39
N VAL A 150 -20.51 11.54 12.07
CA VAL A 150 -21.64 11.68 13.00
C VAL A 150 -22.58 10.48 12.90
N ASP A 151 -23.25 10.11 13.99
CA ASP A 151 -24.08 8.90 13.99
C ASP A 151 -25.42 9.10 13.27
N ASN A 152 -25.98 10.30 13.36
CA ASN A 152 -27.31 10.67 12.86
C ASN A 152 -27.40 12.18 12.56
N ASP A 153 -28.56 12.63 12.07
CA ASP A 153 -28.84 14.05 11.77
C ASP A 153 -29.61 14.76 12.90
N GLU A 154 -29.44 14.31 14.14
CA GLU A 154 -30.08 14.95 15.30
C GLU A 154 -29.38 16.27 15.68
N ILE A 155 -30.07 17.10 16.45
CA ILE A 155 -29.60 18.45 16.82
C ILE A 155 -28.22 18.40 17.50
N GLU A 156 -27.99 17.43 18.39
CA GLU A 156 -26.71 17.25 19.08
C GLU A 156 -25.56 16.98 18.10
N SER A 157 -25.80 16.13 17.09
CA SER A 157 -24.86 15.83 16.02
C SER A 157 -24.55 17.08 15.19
N GLN A 158 -25.57 17.91 14.89
CA GLN A 158 -25.40 19.16 14.13
C GLN A 158 -24.62 20.22 14.93
N GLU A 159 -24.84 20.33 16.24
CA GLU A 159 -24.06 21.22 17.11
C GLU A 159 -22.59 20.80 17.21
N TYR A 160 -22.36 19.49 17.35
CA TYR A 160 -21.02 18.91 17.33
C TYR A 160 -20.30 19.21 16.00
N VAL A 161 -20.95 19.03 14.86
CA VAL A 161 -20.37 19.34 13.54
C VAL A 161 -19.95 20.81 13.47
N LYS A 162 -20.80 21.75 13.87
CA LYS A 162 -20.48 23.19 13.84
C LYS A 162 -19.27 23.54 14.71
N ASP A 163 -19.16 22.95 15.90
CA ASP A 163 -18.00 23.12 16.79
C ASP A 163 -16.71 22.62 16.12
N ILE A 164 -16.75 21.44 15.52
CA ILE A 164 -15.61 20.81 14.85
C ILE A 164 -15.22 21.54 13.56
N GLU A 165 -16.18 21.92 12.71
CA GLU A 165 -15.95 22.74 11.52
C GLU A 165 -15.23 24.05 11.89
N GLY A 166 -15.65 24.71 12.97
CA GLY A 166 -15.01 25.93 13.47
C GLY A 166 -13.52 25.74 13.79
N ARG A 167 -13.14 24.56 14.29
CA ARG A 167 -11.75 24.21 14.65
C ARG A 167 -10.93 23.84 13.43
N LEU A 168 -11.52 23.09 12.50
CA LEU A 168 -10.86 22.66 11.27
C LEU A 168 -10.70 23.80 10.26
N LYS A 169 -11.50 24.86 10.35
CA LYS A 169 -11.51 26.00 9.41
C LYS A 169 -10.16 26.66 9.16
N LYS A 170 -9.23 26.60 10.14
CA LYS A 170 -7.88 27.18 9.99
C LYS A 170 -6.90 26.26 9.27
N ILE A 171 -7.23 24.97 9.16
CA ILE A 171 -6.39 23.94 8.55
C ILE A 171 -6.70 23.94 7.04
N PRO A 172 -5.69 23.89 6.15
CA PRO A 172 -5.89 24.08 4.71
C PRO A 172 -6.41 22.80 4.02
N PHE A 173 -7.56 22.30 4.47
CA PHE A 173 -8.34 21.29 3.73
C PHE A 173 -9.04 21.95 2.53
N ASP A 174 -9.24 21.20 1.46
CA ASP A 174 -9.96 21.66 0.27
C ASP A 174 -11.47 21.71 0.57
N ASN A 175 -12.02 20.65 1.18
CA ASN A 175 -13.40 20.61 1.67
C ASN A 175 -13.49 20.05 3.10
N ILE A 176 -14.48 20.53 3.85
CA ILE A 176 -14.87 20.01 5.16
C ILE A 176 -16.34 19.62 5.05
N ASP A 177 -16.60 18.32 5.05
CA ASP A 177 -17.93 17.74 4.85
C ASP A 177 -18.36 16.93 6.07
N THR A 178 -19.58 16.37 6.02
CA THR A 178 -20.12 15.48 7.05
C THR A 178 -20.44 14.11 6.45
N GLU A 179 -20.20 13.03 7.19
CA GLU A 179 -20.50 11.66 6.81
C GLU A 179 -21.19 10.93 7.96
N PHE A 180 -22.30 10.24 7.65
CA PHE A 180 -23.01 9.43 8.64
C PHE A 180 -22.28 8.11 8.91
N SER A 181 -21.87 7.89 10.16
CA SER A 181 -21.33 6.62 10.66
C SER A 181 -22.40 5.53 10.68
N ASN A 182 -23.68 5.92 10.82
CA ASN A 182 -24.82 5.03 11.05
C ASN A 182 -24.58 4.06 12.22
N TYR A 183 -24.10 4.57 13.35
CA TYR A 183 -23.80 3.82 14.58
C TYR A 183 -22.73 2.74 14.42
N ARG A 184 -21.95 2.74 13.33
CA ARG A 184 -20.76 1.89 13.21
C ARG A 184 -19.77 2.25 14.31
N TYR A 185 -19.06 1.24 14.85
CA TYR A 185 -18.12 1.41 15.98
C TYR A 185 -18.78 1.85 17.30
N SER A 186 -20.11 1.81 17.38
CA SER A 186 -20.83 1.98 18.64
C SER A 186 -21.16 0.62 19.26
N LEU A 187 -21.71 0.64 20.48
CA LEU A 187 -22.26 -0.54 21.14
C LEU A 187 -23.38 -1.24 20.32
N LEU A 188 -23.96 -0.56 19.33
CA LEU A 188 -24.98 -1.11 18.44
C LEU A 188 -24.39 -1.86 17.23
N ASP A 189 -23.08 -1.75 16.98
CA ASP A 189 -22.41 -2.43 15.88
C ASP A 189 -21.93 -3.82 16.31
N ASP A 190 -22.73 -4.85 15.98
CA ASP A 190 -22.39 -6.25 16.27
C ASP A 190 -21.06 -6.70 15.64
N LYS A 191 -20.57 -5.97 14.63
CA LYS A 191 -19.27 -6.24 13.99
C LYS A 191 -18.10 -5.57 14.68
N HIS A 192 -18.34 -4.60 15.55
CA HIS A 192 -17.32 -3.92 16.34
C HIS A 192 -16.95 -4.78 17.55
N ASN A 193 -16.13 -5.81 17.30
CA ASN A 193 -15.63 -6.71 18.34
C ASN A 193 -14.22 -7.19 18.01
N TYR A 194 -13.52 -7.67 19.04
CA TYR A 194 -12.14 -8.12 18.93
C TYR A 194 -11.96 -9.23 17.87
N GLU A 195 -12.84 -10.23 17.83
CA GLU A 195 -12.73 -11.35 16.90
C GLU A 195 -12.74 -10.89 15.43
N ASN A 196 -13.60 -9.94 15.08
CA ASN A 196 -13.63 -9.38 13.74
C ASN A 196 -12.40 -8.52 13.44
N ALA A 197 -11.92 -7.74 14.40
CA ALA A 197 -10.71 -6.94 14.24
C ALA A 197 -9.45 -7.81 14.09
N ARG A 198 -9.35 -8.90 14.85
CA ARG A 198 -8.30 -9.92 14.74
C ARG A 198 -8.32 -10.56 13.36
N ARG A 199 -9.48 -11.09 12.91
CA ARG A 199 -9.63 -11.71 11.58
C ARG A 199 -9.27 -10.75 10.45
N THR A 200 -9.67 -9.49 10.55
CA THR A 200 -9.31 -8.46 9.56
C THR A 200 -7.79 -8.27 9.49
N THR A 201 -7.11 -8.29 10.63
CA THR A 201 -5.66 -8.13 10.71
C THR A 201 -4.91 -9.35 10.21
N GLU A 202 -5.35 -10.55 10.59
CA GLU A 202 -4.83 -11.83 10.08
C GLU A 202 -5.01 -11.94 8.57
N TRP A 203 -6.17 -11.53 8.04
CA TRP A 203 -6.41 -11.50 6.60
C TRP A 203 -5.48 -10.53 5.85
N LYS A 204 -5.23 -9.33 6.41
CA LYS A 204 -4.27 -8.37 5.82
C LYS A 204 -2.87 -8.98 5.72
N LYS A 205 -2.36 -9.55 6.82
CA LYS A 205 -1.04 -10.22 6.88
C LYS A 205 -0.97 -11.42 5.93
N GLY A 206 -2.02 -12.26 5.90
CA GLY A 206 -2.09 -13.39 4.98
C GLY A 206 -2.08 -12.98 3.51
N THR A 207 -2.75 -11.88 3.17
CA THR A 207 -2.78 -11.34 1.81
C THR A 207 -1.42 -10.80 1.38
N GLU A 208 -0.69 -10.11 2.26
CA GLU A 208 0.68 -9.65 1.99
C GLU A 208 1.61 -10.83 1.64
N SER A 209 1.50 -11.93 2.40
CA SER A 209 2.25 -13.17 2.14
C SER A 209 1.91 -13.83 0.80
N ILE A 210 0.64 -13.78 0.37
CA ILE A 210 0.23 -14.29 -0.95
C ILE A 210 0.94 -13.50 -2.06
N PHE A 211 0.94 -12.17 -1.99
CA PHE A 211 1.59 -11.33 -3.01
C PHE A 211 3.12 -11.45 -3.01
N SER A 212 3.75 -11.61 -1.83
CA SER A 212 5.19 -11.86 -1.76
C SER A 212 5.53 -13.21 -2.40
N THR A 213 4.77 -14.26 -2.11
CA THR A 213 4.96 -15.60 -2.68
C THR A 213 4.87 -15.57 -4.21
N ILE A 214 3.84 -14.91 -4.77
CA ILE A 214 3.71 -14.75 -6.23
C ILE A 214 4.96 -14.09 -6.82
N THR A 215 5.44 -13.02 -6.20
CA THR A 215 6.62 -12.29 -6.69
C THR A 215 7.88 -13.16 -6.63
N ASP A 216 8.08 -13.89 -5.53
CA ASP A 216 9.22 -14.79 -5.35
C ASP A 216 9.22 -15.92 -6.38
N GLU A 217 8.05 -16.51 -6.66
CA GLU A 217 7.92 -17.56 -7.68
C GLU A 217 8.22 -17.05 -9.09
N ILE A 218 7.74 -15.86 -9.45
CA ILE A 218 8.02 -15.21 -10.73
C ILE A 218 9.53 -15.04 -10.91
N ILE A 219 10.21 -14.47 -9.91
CA ILE A 219 11.66 -14.25 -9.96
C ILE A 219 12.39 -15.59 -10.05
N ALA A 220 12.06 -16.55 -9.20
CA ALA A 220 12.74 -17.85 -9.16
C ALA A 220 12.60 -18.64 -10.47
N LYS A 221 11.43 -18.60 -11.12
CA LYS A 221 11.16 -19.39 -12.33
C LYS A 221 11.59 -18.69 -13.62
N LEU A 222 11.52 -17.36 -13.69
CA LEU A 222 11.75 -16.64 -14.96
C LEU A 222 13.16 -16.06 -15.12
N THR A 223 13.90 -15.79 -14.03
CA THR A 223 15.18 -15.06 -14.14
C THR A 223 16.23 -15.83 -14.96
N ASP A 224 16.24 -17.15 -14.92
CA ASP A 224 17.16 -17.98 -15.72
C ASP A 224 16.90 -17.88 -17.23
N THR A 225 15.65 -17.66 -17.63
CA THR A 225 15.24 -17.57 -19.04
C THR A 225 15.17 -16.13 -19.53
N ALA A 226 14.80 -15.22 -18.64
CA ALA A 226 14.62 -13.79 -18.86
C ALA A 226 15.53 -12.99 -17.89
N PRO A 227 16.87 -13.02 -18.08
CA PRO A 227 17.83 -12.48 -17.12
C PRO A 227 17.72 -10.97 -16.88
N ASP A 228 17.16 -10.21 -17.82
CA ASP A 228 16.95 -8.77 -17.67
C ASP A 228 15.60 -8.44 -16.97
N LEU A 229 14.87 -9.44 -16.45
CA LEU A 229 13.54 -9.27 -15.84
C LEU A 229 13.61 -8.39 -14.58
N THR A 230 14.51 -8.70 -13.66
CA THR A 230 14.64 -7.99 -12.37
C THR A 230 14.93 -6.51 -12.57
N ASP A 231 15.84 -6.17 -13.48
CA ASP A 231 16.18 -4.77 -13.81
C ASP A 231 14.96 -4.01 -14.35
N LYS A 232 14.14 -4.67 -15.19
CA LYS A 232 12.94 -4.05 -15.76
C LYS A 232 11.84 -3.88 -14.71
N LEU A 233 11.64 -4.86 -13.83
CA LEU A 233 10.70 -4.76 -12.70
C LEU A 233 11.12 -3.66 -11.73
N TRP A 234 12.42 -3.58 -11.42
CA TRP A 234 12.97 -2.49 -10.62
C TRP A 234 12.72 -1.13 -11.26
N SER A 235 12.94 -1.00 -12.57
CA SER A 235 12.68 0.24 -13.31
C SER A 235 11.21 0.65 -13.25
N ILE A 236 10.26 -0.30 -13.33
CA ILE A 236 8.82 -0.02 -13.16
C ILE A 236 8.56 0.53 -11.76
N ASN A 237 9.01 -0.18 -10.72
CA ASN A 237 8.78 0.20 -9.33
C ASN A 237 9.39 1.57 -9.03
N ASN A 238 10.65 1.79 -9.40
CA ASN A 238 11.34 3.05 -9.18
C ASN A 238 10.66 4.22 -9.92
N THR A 239 10.19 4.00 -11.15
CA THR A 239 9.45 5.04 -11.90
C THR A 239 8.11 5.35 -11.24
N PHE A 240 7.35 4.33 -10.85
CA PHE A 240 6.06 4.50 -10.19
C PHE A 240 6.16 5.20 -8.82
N SER A 241 7.10 4.77 -7.97
CA SER A 241 7.28 5.33 -6.63
C SER A 241 7.70 6.80 -6.64
N ASN A 242 8.45 7.22 -7.65
CA ASN A 242 8.93 8.60 -7.79
C ASN A 242 8.08 9.46 -8.74
N ALA A 243 6.98 8.91 -9.27
CA ALA A 243 6.14 9.63 -10.22
C ALA A 243 5.34 10.76 -9.54
N GLN A 244 5.53 11.97 -10.06
CA GLN A 244 4.83 13.19 -9.68
C GLN A 244 3.89 13.67 -10.80
N THR A 245 4.11 13.23 -12.04
CA THR A 245 3.33 13.67 -13.21
C THR A 245 2.65 12.49 -13.91
N GLY A 246 1.57 12.79 -14.65
CA GLY A 246 0.88 11.79 -15.48
C GLY A 246 1.79 11.10 -16.50
N GLU A 247 2.76 11.84 -17.05
CA GLU A 247 3.75 11.31 -18.00
C GLU A 247 4.65 10.24 -17.37
N GLN A 248 5.10 10.45 -16.12
CA GLN A 248 5.90 9.45 -15.39
C GLN A 248 5.08 8.18 -15.10
N TYR A 249 3.81 8.31 -14.74
CA TYR A 249 2.90 7.16 -14.61
C TYR A 249 2.74 6.41 -15.93
N ALA A 250 2.61 7.12 -17.05
CA ALA A 250 2.52 6.50 -18.37
C ALA A 250 3.80 5.79 -18.81
N GLN A 251 4.96 6.33 -18.43
CA GLN A 251 6.25 5.67 -18.63
C GLN A 251 6.33 4.36 -17.85
N ALA A 252 5.86 4.33 -16.59
CA ALA A 252 5.80 3.10 -15.79
C ALA A 252 4.87 2.06 -16.45
N MET A 253 3.67 2.46 -16.90
CA MET A 253 2.73 1.57 -17.59
C MET A 253 3.29 1.03 -18.91
N THR A 254 3.97 1.87 -19.69
CA THR A 254 4.66 1.43 -20.92
C THR A 254 5.76 0.41 -20.61
N SER A 255 6.43 0.56 -19.47
CA SER A 255 7.45 -0.37 -19.01
C SER A 255 6.86 -1.73 -18.59
N CYS A 256 5.65 -1.75 -17.99
CA CYS A 256 4.90 -2.99 -17.74
C CYS A 256 4.69 -3.81 -19.02
N ARG A 257 4.20 -3.16 -20.09
CA ARG A 257 4.04 -3.81 -21.40
C ARG A 257 5.34 -4.37 -21.94
N ARG A 258 6.44 -3.60 -21.85
CA ARG A 258 7.77 -4.02 -22.31
C ARG A 258 8.31 -5.21 -21.53
N VAL A 259 8.02 -5.32 -20.22
CA VAL A 259 8.35 -6.51 -19.42
C VAL A 259 7.61 -7.72 -19.94
N PHE A 260 6.30 -7.62 -20.15
CA PHE A 260 5.52 -8.74 -20.64
C PHE A 260 5.98 -9.20 -22.04
N GLU A 261 6.18 -8.26 -22.98
CA GLU A 261 6.69 -8.57 -24.32
C GLU A 261 8.08 -9.23 -24.24
N TYR A 262 8.97 -8.74 -23.37
CA TYR A 262 10.29 -9.32 -23.16
C TYR A 262 10.24 -10.76 -22.62
N VAL A 263 9.44 -11.02 -21.58
CA VAL A 263 9.28 -12.38 -21.05
C VAL A 263 8.69 -13.29 -22.13
N THR A 264 7.64 -12.85 -22.82
CA THR A 264 7.02 -13.59 -23.92
C THR A 264 8.03 -13.91 -25.04
N ASP A 265 8.92 -12.97 -25.38
CA ASP A 265 9.99 -13.16 -26.36
C ASP A 265 11.08 -14.15 -25.91
N CYS A 266 11.38 -14.20 -24.62
CA CYS A 266 12.32 -15.17 -24.07
C CYS A 266 11.71 -16.58 -23.99
N LEU A 267 10.45 -16.68 -23.59
CA LEU A 267 9.77 -17.95 -23.43
C LEU A 267 9.34 -18.56 -24.77
N PHE A 268 8.79 -17.76 -25.68
CA PHE A 268 8.20 -18.21 -26.95
C PHE A 268 8.74 -17.39 -28.12
N PRO A 269 10.03 -17.52 -28.51
CA PRO A 269 10.64 -16.68 -29.54
C PRO A 269 9.79 -16.58 -30.82
N ALA A 270 9.74 -15.40 -31.41
CA ALA A 270 8.99 -15.19 -32.65
C ALA A 270 9.56 -16.04 -33.79
N THR A 271 8.68 -16.68 -34.56
CA THR A 271 9.03 -17.46 -35.76
C THR A 271 8.27 -16.95 -36.98
N ASN A 272 8.68 -17.40 -38.16
CA ASN A 272 7.95 -17.11 -39.40
C ASN A 272 6.84 -18.15 -39.67
N ASP A 273 6.57 -19.04 -38.72
CA ASP A 273 5.61 -20.12 -38.88
C ASP A 273 4.16 -19.62 -38.82
N ILE A 274 3.29 -20.37 -39.47
CA ILE A 274 1.84 -20.20 -39.42
C ILE A 274 1.27 -21.53 -38.94
N ILE A 275 0.64 -21.53 -37.76
CA ILE A 275 0.01 -22.71 -37.15
C ILE A 275 -1.49 -22.45 -37.07
N ASP A 276 -2.31 -23.38 -37.53
CA ASP A 276 -3.78 -23.25 -37.57
C ASP A 276 -4.28 -21.93 -38.21
N GLY A 277 -3.55 -21.41 -39.21
CA GLY A 277 -3.86 -20.13 -39.86
C GLY A 277 -3.40 -18.87 -39.08
N HIS A 278 -2.77 -19.04 -37.92
CA HIS A 278 -2.26 -17.97 -37.08
C HIS A 278 -0.74 -17.78 -37.23
N SER A 279 -0.33 -16.59 -37.64
CA SER A 279 1.09 -16.20 -37.76
C SER A 279 1.75 -16.04 -36.38
N LEU A 280 2.97 -16.54 -36.22
CA LEU A 280 3.79 -16.47 -34.98
C LEU A 280 4.90 -15.40 -35.01
N LYS A 281 4.75 -14.41 -35.89
CA LYS A 281 5.65 -13.25 -35.99
C LYS A 281 5.70 -12.41 -34.71
N LYS A 282 6.71 -11.54 -34.64
CA LYS A 282 7.03 -10.71 -33.46
C LYS A 282 5.85 -9.89 -32.95
N ASP A 283 5.04 -9.31 -33.83
CA ASP A 283 3.87 -8.50 -33.48
C ASP A 283 2.64 -9.33 -33.07
N LYS A 284 2.71 -10.67 -33.19
CA LYS A 284 1.62 -11.61 -32.91
C LYS A 284 1.80 -12.35 -31.59
N TYR A 285 2.10 -11.62 -30.51
CA TYR A 285 2.27 -12.18 -29.17
C TYR A 285 1.06 -13.00 -28.69
N LYS A 286 -0.18 -12.60 -29.03
CA LYS A 286 -1.39 -13.36 -28.69
C LYS A 286 -1.37 -14.77 -29.27
N ASN A 287 -1.06 -14.88 -30.56
CA ASN A 287 -0.98 -16.16 -31.25
C ASN A 287 0.14 -17.02 -30.66
N ARG A 288 1.29 -16.41 -30.35
CA ARG A 288 2.42 -17.10 -29.72
C ARG A 288 2.07 -17.63 -28.33
N LEU A 289 1.37 -16.83 -27.52
CA LEU A 289 0.92 -17.26 -26.20
C LEU A 289 -0.11 -18.39 -26.28
N LEU A 290 -1.08 -18.29 -27.19
CA LEU A 290 -2.08 -19.34 -27.42
C LEU A 290 -1.41 -20.65 -27.84
N GLU A 291 -0.51 -20.60 -28.82
CA GLU A 291 0.21 -21.78 -29.29
C GLU A 291 1.09 -22.39 -28.20
N PHE A 292 1.74 -21.55 -27.38
CA PHE A 292 2.47 -22.05 -26.22
C PHE A 292 1.55 -22.73 -25.21
N ALA A 293 0.44 -22.09 -24.84
CA ALA A 293 -0.51 -22.62 -23.88
C ALA A 293 -1.10 -23.97 -24.36
N LYS A 294 -1.43 -24.09 -25.65
CA LYS A 294 -1.84 -25.37 -26.26
C LYS A 294 -0.78 -26.48 -26.16
N ARG A 295 0.50 -26.14 -26.24
CA ARG A 295 1.61 -27.12 -26.16
C ARG A 295 1.83 -27.64 -24.75
N GLU A 296 1.70 -26.78 -23.75
CA GLU A 296 2.03 -27.12 -22.35
C GLU A 296 0.81 -27.51 -21.50
N LEU A 297 -0.39 -26.99 -21.81
CA LEU A 297 -1.62 -27.26 -21.06
C LEU A 297 -2.55 -28.19 -21.85
N LYS A 298 -3.20 -29.11 -21.11
CA LYS A 298 -4.24 -30.00 -21.65
C LYS A 298 -5.67 -29.46 -21.47
N SER A 299 -5.86 -28.38 -20.69
CA SER A 299 -7.19 -27.85 -20.36
C SER A 299 -7.50 -26.61 -21.18
N GLU A 300 -8.49 -26.72 -22.08
CA GLU A 300 -8.95 -25.61 -22.93
C GLU A 300 -9.44 -24.41 -22.10
N THR A 301 -10.15 -24.65 -21.00
CA THR A 301 -10.67 -23.58 -20.13
C THR A 301 -9.58 -22.68 -19.53
N ASN A 302 -8.45 -23.26 -19.10
CA ASN A 302 -7.34 -22.48 -18.57
C ASN A 302 -6.64 -21.67 -19.66
N ILE A 303 -6.55 -22.23 -20.87
CA ILE A 303 -5.98 -21.55 -22.04
C ILE A 303 -6.83 -20.34 -22.39
N ASP A 304 -8.16 -20.49 -22.47
CA ASP A 304 -9.10 -19.41 -22.78
C ASP A 304 -9.04 -18.27 -21.76
N LEU A 305 -8.92 -18.61 -20.47
CA LEU A 305 -8.81 -17.61 -19.40
C LEU A 305 -7.53 -16.77 -19.54
N ILE A 306 -6.38 -17.40 -19.76
CA ILE A 306 -5.10 -16.70 -19.96
C ILE A 306 -5.16 -15.79 -21.19
N VAL A 307 -5.70 -16.28 -22.30
CA VAL A 307 -5.82 -15.51 -23.55
C VAL A 307 -6.75 -14.30 -23.37
N THR A 308 -7.85 -14.47 -22.63
CA THR A 308 -8.80 -13.41 -22.31
C THR A 308 -8.17 -12.35 -21.40
N ASN A 309 -7.52 -12.76 -20.32
CA ASN A 309 -6.81 -11.86 -19.38
C ASN A 309 -5.73 -11.05 -20.11
N THR A 310 -4.93 -11.74 -20.93
CA THR A 310 -3.90 -11.10 -21.77
C THR A 310 -4.54 -10.06 -22.70
N THR A 311 -5.59 -10.43 -23.42
CA THR A 311 -6.26 -9.51 -24.35
C THR A 311 -6.80 -8.27 -23.64
N SER A 312 -7.46 -8.44 -22.50
CA SER A 312 -7.99 -7.34 -21.71
C SER A 312 -6.89 -6.39 -21.24
N LEU A 313 -5.76 -6.91 -20.76
CA LEU A 313 -4.65 -6.08 -20.28
C LEU A 313 -3.97 -5.29 -21.42
N PHE A 314 -3.83 -5.89 -22.61
CA PHE A 314 -3.29 -5.17 -23.77
C PHE A 314 -4.22 -4.05 -24.26
N GLU A 315 -5.53 -4.28 -24.25
CA GLU A 315 -6.50 -3.24 -24.58
C GLU A 315 -6.45 -2.09 -23.56
N GLU A 316 -6.32 -2.41 -22.28
CA GLU A 316 -6.13 -1.44 -21.22
C GLU A 316 -4.83 -0.64 -21.40
N TRP A 317 -3.70 -1.29 -21.68
CA TRP A 317 -2.44 -0.59 -21.97
C TRP A 317 -2.58 0.40 -23.13
N ASN A 318 -3.27 0.01 -24.21
CA ASN A 318 -3.49 0.90 -25.35
C ASN A 318 -4.38 2.10 -24.95
N LYS A 319 -5.48 1.87 -24.22
CA LYS A 319 -6.37 2.95 -23.75
C LYS A 319 -5.65 3.92 -22.80
N LEU A 320 -4.86 3.40 -21.86
CA LEU A 320 -4.10 4.21 -20.91
C LEU A 320 -2.99 5.01 -21.60
N TYR A 321 -2.33 4.44 -22.61
CA TYR A 321 -1.37 5.15 -23.44
C TYR A 321 -2.03 6.30 -24.21
N GLU A 322 -3.22 6.08 -24.79
CA GLU A 322 -3.99 7.13 -25.44
C GLU A 322 -4.42 8.26 -24.48
N LEU A 323 -4.80 7.92 -23.25
CA LEU A 323 -5.19 8.88 -22.22
C LEU A 323 -4.00 9.75 -21.77
N SER A 324 -2.82 9.14 -21.60
CA SER A 324 -1.60 9.88 -21.27
C SER A 324 -1.21 10.88 -22.36
N ASN A 325 -1.31 10.49 -23.63
CA ASN A 325 -0.95 11.37 -24.75
C ASN A 325 -1.91 12.56 -24.89
N LYS A 326 -3.10 12.49 -24.26
CA LYS A 326 -4.08 13.59 -24.24
C LYS A 326 -3.83 14.58 -23.08
N GLY A 327 -2.82 14.36 -22.24
CA GLY A 327 -2.41 15.30 -21.19
C GLY A 327 -3.51 15.58 -20.14
N VAL A 328 -4.43 14.64 -19.92
CA VAL A 328 -5.60 14.88 -19.05
C VAL A 328 -5.14 14.84 -17.59
N HIS A 329 -4.95 16.02 -17.00
CA HIS A 329 -4.51 16.19 -15.62
C HIS A 329 -5.59 15.72 -14.63
N SER A 330 -5.38 14.59 -13.95
CA SER A 330 -5.86 14.36 -12.57
C SER A 330 -5.39 13.01 -12.02
N GLU A 331 -5.43 12.92 -10.68
CA GLU A 331 -5.42 11.76 -9.77
C GLU A 331 -5.57 10.33 -10.35
N PRO A 332 -6.52 10.03 -11.29
CA PRO A 332 -6.71 8.71 -11.88
C PRO A 332 -5.44 7.98 -12.33
N HIS A 333 -4.40 8.70 -12.78
CA HIS A 333 -3.21 8.07 -13.34
C HIS A 333 -2.43 7.18 -12.36
N ARG A 334 -2.37 7.53 -11.06
CA ARG A 334 -1.64 6.71 -10.08
C ARG A 334 -2.36 5.40 -9.78
N GLN A 335 -3.68 5.44 -9.60
CA GLN A 335 -4.48 4.24 -9.31
C GLN A 335 -4.50 3.29 -10.50
N GLU A 336 -4.68 3.83 -11.71
CA GLU A 336 -4.64 3.04 -12.94
C GLU A 336 -3.24 2.45 -13.19
N CYS A 337 -2.17 3.23 -12.96
CA CYS A 337 -0.81 2.70 -13.03
C CYS A 337 -0.57 1.58 -12.00
N ARG A 338 -1.01 1.75 -10.75
CA ARG A 338 -0.91 0.71 -9.71
C ARG A 338 -1.64 -0.57 -10.13
N ARG A 339 -2.87 -0.45 -10.67
CA ARG A 339 -3.65 -1.59 -11.17
C ARG A 339 -2.94 -2.29 -12.33
N CYS A 340 -2.37 -1.53 -13.26
CA CYS A 340 -1.58 -2.03 -14.38
C CYS A 340 -0.37 -2.84 -13.90
N ILE A 341 0.38 -2.35 -12.90
CA ILE A 341 1.50 -3.09 -12.29
C ILE A 341 1.03 -4.41 -11.68
N ILE A 342 -0.03 -4.38 -10.86
CA ILE A 342 -0.59 -5.60 -10.22
C ILE A 342 -1.00 -6.62 -11.29
N ARG A 343 -1.73 -6.20 -12.33
CA ARG A 343 -2.16 -7.08 -13.42
C ARG A 343 -1.00 -7.65 -14.21
N THR A 344 0.08 -6.88 -14.38
CA THR A 344 1.30 -7.36 -15.04
C THR A 344 1.95 -8.47 -14.21
N ILE A 345 2.03 -8.31 -12.89
CA ILE A 345 2.55 -9.35 -11.99
C ILE A 345 1.67 -10.61 -12.08
N LEU A 346 0.34 -10.47 -11.97
CA LEU A 346 -0.59 -11.61 -12.08
C LEU A 346 -0.50 -12.31 -13.44
N LEU A 347 -0.26 -11.57 -14.53
CA LEU A 347 -0.10 -12.17 -15.84
C LEU A 347 1.24 -12.92 -15.97
N LEU A 348 2.31 -12.44 -15.33
CA LEU A 348 3.55 -13.19 -15.22
C LEU A 348 3.36 -14.47 -14.39
N ASP A 349 2.55 -14.42 -13.34
CA ASP A 349 2.13 -15.58 -12.54
C ASP A 349 1.36 -16.60 -13.40
N ASP A 350 0.39 -16.14 -14.19
CA ASP A 350 -0.33 -16.97 -15.16
C ASP A 350 0.65 -17.66 -16.14
N LEU A 351 1.67 -16.95 -16.64
CA LEU A 351 2.68 -17.51 -17.55
C LEU A 351 3.50 -18.63 -16.90
N ILE A 352 3.94 -18.46 -15.65
CA ILE A 352 4.70 -19.50 -14.94
C ILE A 352 3.82 -20.71 -14.61
N ALA A 353 2.50 -20.52 -14.44
CA ALA A 353 1.56 -21.60 -14.20
C ALA A 353 1.31 -22.47 -15.43
N ILE A 354 1.52 -21.95 -16.65
CA ILE A 354 1.36 -22.70 -17.91
C ILE A 354 2.40 -23.83 -18.00
N LYS A 355 3.65 -23.56 -17.62
CA LYS A 355 4.75 -24.52 -17.79
C LYS A 355 4.95 -25.39 -16.55
N ARG A 356 4.77 -26.71 -16.71
CA ARG A 356 4.96 -27.68 -15.62
C ARG A 356 6.42 -28.15 -15.44
N THR A 357 7.28 -27.80 -16.38
CA THR A 357 8.72 -28.12 -16.35
C THR A 357 9.54 -26.85 -16.20
N PRO A 358 10.79 -26.93 -15.69
CA PRO A 358 11.66 -25.77 -15.60
C PRO A 358 11.79 -25.03 -16.93
N PHE A 359 11.90 -23.70 -16.88
CA PHE A 359 12.19 -22.92 -18.06
C PHE A 359 13.64 -23.13 -18.54
N GLU A 360 13.89 -22.96 -19.83
CA GLU A 360 15.23 -23.17 -20.39
C GLU A 360 16.15 -22.02 -20.01
N VAL A 361 17.37 -22.32 -19.61
CA VAL A 361 18.34 -21.29 -19.21
C VAL A 361 18.86 -20.55 -20.44
N ASN A 362 18.69 -19.23 -20.49
CA ASN A 362 19.14 -18.40 -21.59
C ASN A 362 20.46 -17.71 -21.24
N ILE A 363 21.58 -18.40 -21.47
CA ILE A 363 22.91 -17.83 -21.23
C ILE A 363 23.31 -16.96 -22.42
N LYS A 364 23.50 -15.65 -22.20
CA LYS A 364 24.16 -14.76 -23.16
C LYS A 364 25.69 -15.00 -23.16
N THR A 365 26.14 -16.21 -23.48
CA THR A 365 27.56 -16.64 -23.43
C THR A 365 28.48 -15.76 -24.29
N TYR A 366 27.93 -15.17 -25.35
CA TYR A 366 28.62 -14.27 -26.26
C TYR A 366 29.19 -13.00 -25.59
N LYS A 367 28.55 -12.49 -24.52
CA LYS A 367 29.01 -11.26 -23.86
C LYS A 367 30.28 -11.48 -23.04
N PHE A 368 30.40 -12.64 -22.39
CA PHE A 368 31.61 -13.02 -21.65
C PHE A 368 32.77 -13.30 -22.59
N ILE A 369 32.54 -14.07 -23.67
CA ILE A 369 33.57 -14.41 -24.65
C ILE A 369 34.08 -13.15 -25.38
N ASN A 370 33.20 -12.22 -25.75
CA ASN A 370 33.62 -10.97 -26.40
C ASN A 370 34.33 -10.05 -25.42
N ASN A 371 33.84 -9.85 -24.19
CA ASN A 371 34.57 -9.06 -23.19
C ASN A 371 35.93 -9.66 -22.82
N PHE A 372 36.04 -11.00 -22.81
CA PHE A 372 37.31 -11.70 -22.58
C PHE A 372 38.26 -11.53 -23.78
N LYS A 373 37.76 -11.68 -25.01
CA LYS A 373 38.52 -11.45 -26.24
C LYS A 373 38.95 -10.00 -26.38
N ASP A 374 38.11 -9.03 -26.06
CA ASP A 374 38.43 -7.61 -26.15
C ASP A 374 39.49 -7.22 -25.11
N LYS A 375 39.40 -7.77 -23.89
CA LYS A 375 40.45 -7.58 -22.87
C LYS A 375 41.80 -8.20 -23.24
N HIS A 376 41.81 -9.31 -23.98
CA HIS A 376 43.04 -10.03 -24.34
C HIS A 376 43.56 -9.75 -25.77
N ASN A 377 42.75 -9.16 -26.64
CA ASN A 377 43.17 -8.65 -27.94
C ASN A 377 43.65 -7.19 -27.89
N ALA A 378 43.33 -6.45 -26.82
CA ALA A 378 43.91 -5.13 -26.55
C ALA A 378 45.37 -5.19 -26.05
N SER A 379 45.95 -6.40 -25.95
CA SER A 379 47.33 -6.67 -25.51
C SER A 379 48.27 -7.12 -26.65
N ARG A 380 47.83 -7.02 -27.92
CA ARG A 380 48.67 -7.15 -29.11
C ARG A 380 48.63 -5.83 -29.87
#